data_AF-A0A919Z1A2-F1
#
_entry.id   AF-A0A919Z1A2-F1
#
_cell.length_a   1.000
_cell.length_b   1.000
_cell.length_c   1.000
_cell.angle_alpha   90.00
_cell.angle_beta   90.00
_cell.angle_gamma   90.00
#
_symmetry.space_group_name_H-M   'P 1'
#
loop_
_entity.id
_entity.type
_entity.pdbx_description
1 polymer ?
#
loop_
_entity_poly.entity_id
_entity_poly.type
_entity_poly.pdbx_seq_one_letter_code
_entity_poly.pdbx_strand_id
1 'polypeptide(L)' 'MKLIKEAFPDVYDGSVYAILRRLHAEGYTETYMGETSNGPKRKYYRITEEGRSYLNLAVSEWKTTLLAVNQLGVT' A
#
# COMPACT_ATOMS: atom_id res chain seq x y z
N MET A 1 1.04 -4.31 11.57
CA MET A 1 -0.30 -4.47 10.98
C MET A 1 -1.39 -3.70 11.73
N LYS A 2 -1.19 -3.24 12.98
CA LYS A 2 -2.19 -2.46 13.72
C LYS A 2 -2.83 -1.31 12.90
N LEU A 3 -2.01 -0.43 12.32
CA LEU A 3 -2.50 0.69 11.49
C LEU A 3 -3.33 0.24 10.27
N ILE A 4 -2.93 -0.84 9.59
CA ILE A 4 -3.67 -1.37 8.45
C ILE A 4 -5.01 -1.95 8.89
N LYS A 5 -5.05 -2.67 10.02
CA LYS A 5 -6.30 -3.21 10.57
C LYS A 5 -7.24 -2.11 11.08
N GLU A 6 -6.71 -1.01 11.59
CA GLU A 6 -7.52 0.15 12.01
C GLU A 6 -8.13 0.86 10.80
N ALA A 7 -7.39 1.01 9.70
CA ALA A 7 -7.91 1.62 8.48
C ALA A 7 -8.81 0.68 7.66
N PHE A 8 -8.54 -0.64 7.71
CA PHE A 8 -9.21 -1.66 6.91
C PHE A 8 -9.51 -2.90 7.79
N PRO A 9 -10.58 -2.85 8.61
CA PRO A 9 -10.88 -3.89 9.59
C PRO A 9 -11.17 -5.26 8.96
N ASP A 10 -11.73 -5.28 7.75
CA ASP A 10 -12.09 -6.51 7.03
C ASP A 10 -10.95 -7.09 6.19
N VAL A 11 -9.75 -6.50 6.25
CA VAL A 11 -8.59 -6.97 5.48
C VAL A 11 -7.74 -7.95 6.30
N TYR A 12 -7.60 -9.16 5.78
CA TYR A 12 -6.73 -10.18 6.35
C TYR A 12 -5.25 -9.86 6.13
N ASP A 13 -4.41 -10.21 7.12
CA ASP A 13 -2.96 -9.99 7.05
C ASP A 13 -2.34 -10.63 5.79
N GLY A 14 -2.83 -11.80 5.38
CA GLY A 14 -2.38 -12.49 4.15
C GLY A 14 -2.57 -11.65 2.88
N SER A 15 -3.68 -10.91 2.77
CA SER A 15 -3.96 -10.03 1.64
C SER A 15 -2.98 -8.86 1.59
N VAL A 16 -2.65 -8.28 2.75
CA VAL A 16 -1.64 -7.21 2.85
C VAL A 16 -0.29 -7.72 2.35
N TYR A 17 0.12 -8.91 2.78
CA TYR A 17 1.38 -9.50 2.32
C TYR A 17 1.39 -9.83 0.82
N ALA A 18 0.26 -10.24 0.24
CA ALA A 18 0.14 -10.47 -1.20
C ALA A 18 0.34 -9.15 -1.97
N ILE A 19 -0.30 -8.07 -1.52
CA ILE A 19 -0.16 -6.74 -2.12
C ILE A 19 1.29 -6.24 -2.01
N LEU A 20 1.91 -6.32 -0.82
CA LEU A 20 3.30 -5.90 -0.63
C LEU A 20 4.27 -6.67 -1.52
N ARG A 21 4.08 -7.99 -1.67
CA ARG A 21 4.90 -8.80 -2.59
C ARG A 21 4.74 -8.35 -4.04
N ARG A 22 3.51 -8.07 -4.48
CA ARG A 22 3.25 -7.56 -5.83
C ARG A 22 3.91 -6.21 -6.07
N LEU A 23 3.72 -5.25 -5.16
CA LEU A 23 4.33 -3.92 -5.26
C LEU A 23 5.86 -3.98 -5.28
N HIS A 24 6.46 -4.94 -4.58
CA HIS A 24 7.91 -5.16 -4.65
C HIS A 24 8.35 -5.76 -5.99
N ALA A 25 7.61 -6.75 -6.51
CA ALA A 25 7.88 -7.34 -7.82
C ALA A 25 7.76 -6.31 -8.96
N GLU A 26 6.88 -5.32 -8.81
CA GLU A 26 6.69 -4.20 -9.74
C GLU A 26 7.72 -3.06 -9.56
N GLY A 27 8.61 -3.16 -8.56
CA GLY A 27 9.63 -2.14 -8.30
C GLY A 27 9.15 -0.91 -7.52
N TYR A 28 7.90 -0.89 -7.07
CA TYR A 28 7.32 0.22 -6.30
C TYR A 28 7.73 0.22 -4.82
N THR A 29 8.28 -0.90 -4.35
CA THR A 29 8.86 -0.99 -3.01
C THR A 29 10.16 -1.78 -3.04
N GLU A 30 11.06 -1.46 -2.12
CA GLU A 30 12.26 -2.23 -1.82
C GLU A 30 12.10 -2.94 -0.46
N THR A 31 12.86 -4.01 -0.25
CA THR A 31 12.87 -4.71 1.04
C THR A 31 14.20 -4.55 1.74
N TYR A 32 14.17 -4.38 3.06
CA TYR A 32 15.35 -4.36 3.92
C TYR A 32 15.11 -5.18 5.18
N MET A 33 16.20 -5.65 5.78
CA MET A 33 16.15 -6.37 7.06
C MET A 33 16.30 -5.36 8.20
N GLY A 34 15.43 -5.44 9.21
CA GLY A 34 15.59 -4.62 10.40
C GLY A 34 16.85 -5.00 11.17
N GLU A 35 17.61 -4.00 11.62
CA GLU A 35 18.88 -4.20 12.33
C GLU A 35 18.68 -4.51 13.82
N THR A 36 17.57 -4.05 14.41
CA THR A 36 17.28 -4.20 15.84
C THR A 36 16.00 -5.01 16.03
N SER A 37 16.13 -6.27 16.46
CA SER A 37 15.01 -7.02 17.02
C SER A 37 15.48 -7.92 18.16
N ASN A 38 14.80 -7.88 19.30
CA ASN A 38 14.90 -8.88 20.39
C ASN A 38 14.25 -10.23 19.97
N GLY A 39 14.41 -10.62 18.71
CA GLY A 39 13.73 -11.75 18.07
C GLY A 39 14.18 -11.92 16.61
N PRO A 40 13.54 -12.80 15.83
CA PRO A 40 13.93 -13.09 14.45
C PRO A 40 13.94 -11.82 13.59
N LYS A 41 14.96 -11.69 12.73
CA LYS A 41 15.08 -10.55 11.80
C LYS A 41 13.79 -10.43 10.98
N ARG A 42 13.19 -9.25 10.98
CA ARG A 42 11.98 -8.95 10.21
C ARG A 42 12.33 -8.30 8.89
N LYS A 43 11.62 -8.68 7.83
CA LYS A 43 11.65 -8.02 6.52
C LYS A 43 10.70 -6.82 6.55
N TYR A 44 11.19 -5.65 6.17
CA TYR A 44 10.43 -4.43 6.03
C TYR A 44 10.39 -4.01 4.57
N TYR A 45 9.33 -3.29 4.20
CA TYR A 45 9.17 -2.68 2.88
C TYR A 45 9.36 -1.17 3.00
N ARG A 46 10.00 -0.55 2.01
CA ARG A 46 10.09 0.90 1.86
C ARG A 46 9.64 1.27 0.44
N ILE A 47 8.88 2.35 0.31
CA ILE A 47 8.46 2.85 -1.00
C ILE A 47 9.66 3.41 -1.77
N THR A 48 9.78 3.08 -3.05
CA THR A 48 10.78 3.63 -3.97
C THR A 48 10.31 4.95 -4.58
N GLU A 49 11.15 5.61 -5.38
CA GLU A 49 10.74 6.84 -6.07
C GLU A 49 9.71 6.53 -7.19
N GLU A 50 9.89 5.40 -7.87
CA GLU A 50 8.94 4.87 -8.84
C GLU A 50 7.61 4.55 -8.16
N GLY A 51 7.65 3.97 -6.96
CA GLY A 51 6.46 3.70 -6.16
C GLY A 51 5.74 4.97 -5.71
N ARG A 52 6.47 6.03 -5.37
CA ARG A 52 5.88 7.34 -5.05
C ARG A 52 5.18 7.95 -6.26
N SER A 53 5.81 7.87 -7.43
CA SER A 53 5.22 8.34 -8.69
C SER A 53 3.94 7.57 -9.03
N TYR A 54 3.97 6.24 -8.91
CA TYR A 54 2.79 5.39 -9.11
C TYR A 54 1.67 5.71 -8.11
N LEU A 55 1.98 5.89 -6.83
CA LEU A 55 1.00 6.27 -5.82
C LEU A 55 0.31 7.60 -6.17
N ASN A 56 1.08 8.61 -6.59
CA ASN A 56 0.52 9.91 -6.96
C ASN A 56 -0.45 9.79 -8.16
N LEU A 57 -0.09 8.98 -9.16
CA LEU A 57 -0.96 8.68 -10.29
C LEU A 57 -2.26 8.01 -9.83
N ALA A 58 -2.16 6.92 -9.07
CA ALA A 58 -3.33 6.17 -8.57
C ALA A 58 -4.27 7.05 -7.73
N VAL A 59 -3.72 7.94 -6.90
CA VAL A 59 -4.52 8.90 -6.12
C VAL A 59 -5.20 9.93 -7.02
N SER A 60 -4.54 10.39 -8.09
CA SER A 60 -5.13 11.30 -9.07
C SER A 60 -6.28 10.65 -9.85
N GLU A 61 -6.10 9.40 -10.26
CA GLU A 61 -7.14 8.60 -10.93
C GLU A 61 -8.34 8.40 -10.01
N TRP A 62 -8.12 8.01 -8.75
CA TRP A 62 -9.18 7.86 -7.76
C TRP A 62 -10.01 9.14 -7.57
N LYS A 63 -9.34 10.30 -7.46
CA LYS A 63 -10.03 11.60 -7.35
C LYS A 63 -10.88 11.89 -8.59
N THR A 64 -10.37 11.56 -9.77
CA THR A 64 -11.11 11.74 -11.03
C THR A 64 -12.34 10.84 -11.08
N THR A 65 -12.20 9.57 -10.68
CA THR A 65 -13.33 8.64 -10.57
C THR A 65 -14.37 9.14 -9.57
N LEU A 66 -13.95 9.62 -8.40
CA LEU A 66 -14.86 10.16 -7.39
C LEU A 66 -15.65 11.37 -7.92
N LEU A 67 -14.98 12.28 -8.63
CA LEU A 67 -15.65 13.43 -9.27
C LEU A 67 -16.69 12.98 -10.29
N ALA A 68 -16.37 11.98 -11.12
CA ALA A 68 -17.30 11.44 -12.11
C ALA A 68 -18.52 10.79 -11.44
N VAL A 69 -18.31 9.98 -10.38
CA VAL A 69 -19.41 9.34 -9.63
C VAL A 69 -20.31 10.38 -8.97
N ASN A 70 -19.72 11.43 -8.37
CA ASN A 70 -20.49 12.52 -7.78
C ASN A 70 -21.36 13.26 -8.81
N GLN A 71 -20.87 13.43 -10.04
CA GLN A 71 -21.65 14.03 -11.13
C GLN A 71 -22.86 13.18 -11.54
N LEU A 72 -22.84 11.87 -11.28
CA LEU A 72 -23.96 10.97 -11.52
C LEU A 72 -25.03 11.02 -10.40
N GLY A 73 -24.81 11.83 -9.36
CA GLY A 73 -25.75 11.95 -8.23
C GLY A 73 -25.72 10.77 -7.26
N VAL A 74 -24.68 9.94 -7.32
CA VAL A 74 -24.43 8.87 -6.34
C VAL A 74 -23.56 9.46 -5.23
N THR A 75 -24.19 9.83 -4.11
CA THR A 75 -23.53 10.31 -2.87
C THR A 75 -23.75 9.34 -1.74
#